data_AF-A0A813ES12-F1
#
_entry.id   AF-A0A813ES12-F1
#
_cell.length_a   1.000
_cell.length_b   1.000
_cell.length_c   1.000
_cell.angle_alpha   90.00
_cell.angle_beta   90.00
_cell.angle_gamma   90.00
#
_symmetry.space_group_name_H-M   'P 1'
#
loop_
_entity.id
_entity.type
_entity.pdbx_description
1 polymer ?
#
loop_
_entity_poly.entity_id
_entity_poly.type
_entity_poly.pdbx_seq_one_letter_code
_entity_poly.pdbx_strand_id
1 'polypeptide(L)'
;ASAQLYRSSAMEQGATTGGANRVGLPHRGDVLKWVGYDGQSDAERGAQELTKSIEEAIGVLRQSSEREVPAVAEALSGIRWRSEAMMTCYPAESRARYFRHTDNSSGNGRLLTAILYLNEGWETGHGGELRLFQPGGDNLKVRTEVEPVWNRLLLFWSDDRCPHEVLSACRDRFACTVWYYDGPNPNVPLFEIDWLSNGSVSPPLLKTQVPLPPVVATGARPPPQVATAPTGQVAAEKQSMLTLFFDSRDPEISQLAKSLELGASAVLMDLHSTGAATALNEAGAQWSQMLSKEGFEAVKREAGSLFLLLPGGDLLKNCERERWLLQYELDYWRQVEPASASTRQRLSSTLFEPLGRLSTALSEADGPWWAAPEAVDVWGKALAKENFLVLDNFLPEKAASELLGASKRLLVVLEVMAPAGIYGLTWANPGNVPELGALVEYLNGLVTLMMELPDQTVAARLSQVSALSDAQIAVFPGDVAKDSPRYIRHVDNEDGRNGRLLTCTFYLNRDWNAEASGGELRLFEQDQRRVKTDVAPEFNRLVCFFSDSSVPHEVRRTKDRERHAVTIWYINQELHLLYHAADEEGQ
;
A
#
# COMPACT_ATOMS: atom_id res chain seq x y z
N ALA A 1 17.73 -21.41 -19.34
CA ALA A 1 16.90 -20.33 -19.89
C ALA A 1 16.70 -19.17 -18.88
N SER A 2 15.60 -19.11 -18.12
CA SER A 2 15.20 -17.90 -17.35
C SER A 2 16.31 -17.33 -16.44
N ALA A 3 16.91 -18.15 -15.58
CA ALA A 3 18.02 -17.70 -14.72
C ALA A 3 19.28 -17.23 -15.48
N GLN A 4 19.52 -17.69 -16.72
CA GLN A 4 20.61 -17.19 -17.56
C GLN A 4 20.26 -15.83 -18.17
N LEU A 5 19.04 -15.67 -18.69
CA LEU A 5 18.53 -14.39 -19.22
C LEU A 5 18.56 -13.28 -18.15
N TYR A 6 18.22 -13.64 -16.91
CA TYR A 6 18.31 -12.74 -15.77
C TYR A 6 19.77 -12.37 -15.45
N ARG A 7 20.65 -13.37 -15.27
CA ARG A 7 22.09 -13.15 -14.98
C ARG A 7 22.87 -12.44 -16.08
N SER A 8 22.40 -12.51 -17.33
CA SER A 8 23.00 -11.79 -18.46
C SER A 8 22.39 -10.41 -18.70
N SER A 9 21.55 -9.91 -17.77
CA SER A 9 20.81 -8.65 -17.89
C SER A 9 20.05 -8.50 -19.21
N ALA A 10 19.55 -9.62 -19.76
CA ALA A 10 18.82 -9.68 -21.02
C ALA A 10 17.29 -9.63 -20.84
N MET A 11 16.85 -9.35 -19.61
CA MET A 11 15.47 -9.06 -19.20
C MET A 11 15.31 -7.55 -18.99
N GLU A 12 14.14 -7.03 -19.33
CA GLU A 12 13.75 -5.63 -19.19
C GLU A 12 12.79 -5.47 -17.99
N GLN A 13 12.65 -4.25 -17.46
CA GLN A 13 11.74 -4.02 -16.34
C GLN A 13 10.27 -4.21 -16.75
N GLY A 14 9.49 -4.90 -15.92
CA GLY A 14 8.07 -5.12 -16.17
C GLY A 14 7.28 -3.80 -16.20
N ALA A 15 6.58 -3.55 -17.29
CA ALA A 15 5.60 -2.47 -17.39
C ALA A 15 4.19 -2.96 -17.05
N THR A 16 3.39 -2.13 -16.40
CA THR A 16 1.92 -2.28 -16.36
C THR A 16 1.34 -1.87 -17.72
N THR A 17 0.27 -2.52 -18.17
CA THR A 17 -0.41 -2.20 -19.44
C THR A 17 -1.06 -0.82 -19.41
N GLY A 18 -0.29 0.23 -19.74
CA GLY A 18 -0.77 1.62 -19.60
C GLY A 18 0.13 2.75 -20.16
N GLY A 19 1.23 2.43 -20.86
CA GLY A 19 2.08 3.43 -21.54
C GLY A 19 2.95 4.30 -20.63
N ALA A 20 4.01 4.90 -21.19
CA ALA A 20 5.05 5.60 -20.44
C ALA A 20 4.65 6.96 -19.82
N ASN A 21 3.38 7.36 -19.89
CA ASN A 21 2.89 8.69 -19.48
C ASN A 21 1.87 8.64 -18.31
N ARG A 22 1.86 7.58 -17.50
CA ARG A 22 1.06 7.49 -16.27
C ARG A 22 1.95 7.36 -15.04
N VAL A 23 2.27 8.50 -14.43
CA VAL A 23 2.88 8.55 -13.09
C VAL A 23 1.81 8.19 -12.06
N GLY A 24 2.07 7.23 -11.16
CA GLY A 24 1.22 6.95 -10.00
C GLY A 24 0.54 5.58 -9.93
N LEU A 25 0.65 4.69 -10.93
CA LEU A 25 0.09 3.33 -10.84
C LEU A 25 1.05 2.34 -10.12
N PRO A 26 0.53 1.30 -9.43
CA PRO A 26 1.33 0.40 -8.59
C PRO A 26 2.42 -0.31 -9.39
N HIS A 27 3.69 -0.08 -9.02
CA HIS A 27 4.82 -0.67 -9.74
C HIS A 27 4.95 -2.17 -9.49
N ARG A 28 5.03 -2.93 -10.57
CA ARG A 28 5.53 -4.31 -10.56
C ARG A 28 7.06 -4.29 -10.46
N GLY A 29 7.62 -5.11 -9.57
CA GLY A 29 9.04 -5.15 -9.26
C GLY A 29 9.85 -6.18 -10.05
N ASP A 30 9.22 -6.89 -10.99
CA ASP A 30 9.82 -7.95 -11.77
C ASP A 30 10.54 -7.46 -13.02
N VAL A 31 11.48 -8.28 -13.48
CA VAL A 31 12.10 -8.16 -14.80
C VAL A 31 11.65 -9.32 -15.67
N LEU A 32 11.44 -9.06 -16.95
CA LEU A 32 10.85 -10.00 -17.89
C LEU A 32 11.60 -10.03 -19.22
N LYS A 33 11.47 -11.13 -19.95
CA LYS A 33 11.76 -11.20 -21.38
C LYS A 33 10.68 -11.99 -22.07
N TRP A 34 10.13 -11.43 -23.14
CA TRP A 34 9.31 -12.18 -24.09
C TRP A 34 10.23 -13.07 -24.93
N VAL A 35 9.90 -14.35 -24.99
CA VAL A 35 10.64 -15.35 -25.75
C VAL A 35 9.71 -15.90 -26.82
N GLY A 36 10.03 -15.57 -28.07
CA GLY A 36 9.37 -16.08 -29.26
C GLY A 36 9.67 -17.56 -29.53
N TYR A 37 9.09 -18.07 -30.62
CA TYR A 37 9.10 -19.50 -30.93
C TYR A 37 9.73 -19.83 -32.29
N ASP A 38 10.34 -18.86 -32.97
CA ASP A 38 10.96 -18.97 -34.30
C ASP A 38 12.50 -19.08 -34.26
N GLY A 39 13.11 -18.80 -33.10
CA GLY A 39 14.56 -18.85 -32.90
C GLY A 39 15.16 -20.23 -32.53
N GLN A 40 16.49 -20.24 -32.35
CA GLN A 40 17.31 -21.44 -32.12
C GLN A 40 18.18 -21.39 -30.85
N SER A 41 17.96 -20.42 -29.96
CA SER A 41 18.63 -20.39 -28.65
C SER A 41 18.07 -21.46 -27.70
N ASP A 42 18.83 -21.77 -26.64
CA ASP A 42 18.35 -22.67 -25.58
C ASP A 42 17.15 -22.11 -24.81
N ALA A 43 16.94 -20.79 -24.83
CA ALA A 43 15.77 -20.16 -24.22
C ALA A 43 14.51 -20.36 -25.07
N GLU A 44 14.61 -20.19 -26.38
CA GLU A 44 13.50 -20.36 -27.33
C GLU A 44 13.11 -21.84 -27.45
N ARG A 45 14.09 -22.76 -27.53
CA ARG A 45 13.84 -24.21 -27.44
C ARG A 45 13.12 -24.60 -26.15
N GLY A 46 13.59 -24.10 -25.01
CA GLY A 46 12.94 -24.34 -23.72
C GLY A 46 11.51 -23.78 -23.67
N ALA A 47 11.28 -22.59 -24.22
CA ALA A 47 9.94 -21.99 -24.29
C ALA A 47 8.99 -22.80 -25.19
N GLN A 48 9.48 -23.31 -26.35
CA GLN A 48 8.72 -24.20 -27.24
C GLN A 48 8.30 -25.49 -26.52
N GLU A 49 9.23 -26.20 -25.87
CA GLU A 49 8.95 -27.45 -25.16
C GLU A 49 8.00 -27.25 -23.98
N LEU A 50 8.18 -26.19 -23.19
CA LEU A 50 7.28 -25.85 -22.08
C LEU A 50 5.88 -25.52 -22.57
N THR A 51 5.76 -24.68 -23.60
CA THR A 51 4.45 -24.24 -24.11
C THR A 51 3.70 -25.42 -24.73
N LYS A 52 4.38 -26.29 -25.49
CA LYS A 52 3.79 -27.55 -25.98
C LYS A 52 3.27 -28.42 -24.83
N SER A 53 4.04 -28.53 -23.74
CA SER A 53 3.64 -29.33 -22.56
C SER A 53 2.42 -28.74 -21.85
N ILE A 54 2.30 -27.42 -21.79
CA ILE A 54 1.14 -26.71 -21.24
C ILE A 54 -0.09 -26.87 -22.16
N GLU A 55 0.09 -26.78 -23.48
CA GLU A 55 -0.95 -27.06 -24.47
C GLU A 55 -1.48 -28.49 -24.36
N GLU A 56 -0.59 -29.50 -24.29
CA GLU A 56 -0.98 -30.91 -24.09
C GLU A 56 -1.81 -31.07 -22.79
N ALA A 57 -1.42 -30.40 -21.70
CA ALA A 57 -2.16 -30.41 -20.45
C ALA A 57 -3.54 -29.73 -20.55
N ILE A 58 -3.65 -28.58 -21.22
CA ILE A 58 -4.93 -27.88 -21.45
C ILE A 58 -5.84 -28.70 -22.38
N GLY A 59 -5.28 -29.36 -23.40
CA GLY A 59 -6.02 -30.25 -24.29
C GLY A 59 -6.64 -31.44 -23.55
N VAL A 60 -5.86 -32.09 -22.66
CA VAL A 60 -6.36 -33.16 -21.79
C VAL A 60 -7.39 -32.62 -20.78
N LEU A 61 -7.17 -31.43 -20.20
CA LEU A 61 -8.11 -30.79 -19.28
C LEU A 61 -9.46 -30.51 -19.98
N ARG A 62 -9.44 -30.01 -21.21
CA ARG A 62 -10.65 -29.78 -22.01
C ARG A 62 -11.40 -31.09 -22.29
N GLN A 63 -10.72 -32.12 -22.79
CA GLN A 63 -11.33 -33.42 -23.12
C GLN A 63 -11.90 -34.15 -21.90
N SER A 64 -11.23 -34.09 -20.75
CA SER A 64 -11.75 -34.67 -19.50
C SER A 64 -12.93 -33.85 -18.94
N SER A 65 -12.84 -32.52 -19.01
CA SER A 65 -13.91 -31.62 -18.55
C SER A 65 -15.21 -31.76 -19.36
N GLU A 66 -15.18 -32.19 -20.63
CA GLU A 66 -16.40 -32.44 -21.42
C GLU A 66 -17.36 -33.43 -20.75
N ARG A 67 -16.85 -34.32 -19.90
CA ARG A 67 -17.64 -35.31 -19.15
C ARG A 67 -17.80 -34.95 -17.68
N GLU A 68 -16.77 -34.38 -17.06
CA GLU A 68 -16.74 -34.14 -15.60
C GLU A 68 -17.25 -32.75 -15.20
N VAL A 69 -16.90 -31.71 -15.96
CA VAL A 69 -17.28 -30.31 -15.68
C VAL A 69 -17.52 -29.55 -17.00
N PRO A 70 -18.67 -29.76 -17.68
CA PRO A 70 -18.89 -29.27 -19.05
C PRO A 70 -18.67 -27.77 -19.23
N ALA A 71 -18.99 -26.95 -18.22
CA ALA A 71 -18.74 -25.50 -18.25
C ALA A 71 -17.26 -25.11 -18.35
N VAL A 72 -16.33 -25.95 -17.83
CA VAL A 72 -14.88 -25.73 -18.00
C VAL A 72 -14.46 -26.10 -19.42
N ALA A 73 -14.98 -27.18 -19.99
CA ALA A 73 -14.72 -27.53 -21.38
C ALA A 73 -15.27 -26.49 -22.37
N GLU A 74 -16.45 -25.93 -22.09
CA GLU A 74 -17.06 -24.85 -22.84
C GLU A 74 -16.21 -23.57 -22.77
N ALA A 75 -15.79 -23.13 -21.57
CA ALA A 75 -14.91 -21.98 -21.41
C ALA A 75 -13.53 -22.16 -22.08
N LEU A 76 -12.95 -23.37 -22.03
CA LEU A 76 -11.72 -23.69 -22.78
C LEU A 76 -11.96 -23.85 -24.30
N SER A 77 -13.20 -24.08 -24.74
CA SER A 77 -13.52 -24.26 -26.16
C SER A 77 -13.35 -22.99 -26.99
N GLY A 78 -13.29 -21.81 -26.35
CA GLY A 78 -13.00 -20.53 -27.00
C GLY A 78 -11.55 -20.40 -27.46
N ILE A 79 -10.59 -21.02 -26.76
CA ILE A 79 -9.15 -20.75 -26.96
C ILE A 79 -8.68 -21.16 -28.37
N ARG A 80 -8.18 -20.19 -29.13
CA ARG A 80 -7.58 -20.37 -30.48
C ARG A 80 -6.14 -19.89 -30.56
N TRP A 81 -5.73 -18.98 -29.69
CA TRP A 81 -4.44 -18.28 -29.79
C TRP A 81 -3.70 -18.30 -28.45
N ARG A 82 -2.37 -18.13 -28.50
CA ARG A 82 -1.53 -17.85 -27.32
C ARG A 82 -0.47 -16.79 -27.58
N SER A 83 0.02 -16.20 -26.50
CA SER A 83 1.15 -15.26 -26.51
C SER A 83 2.51 -15.94 -26.74
N GLU A 84 3.54 -15.10 -26.90
CA GLU A 84 4.92 -15.43 -26.52
C GLU A 84 5.04 -15.81 -25.04
N ALA A 85 6.10 -16.55 -24.71
CA ALA A 85 6.38 -16.96 -23.34
C ALA A 85 7.05 -15.81 -22.59
N MET A 86 6.39 -15.28 -21.57
CA MET A 86 6.98 -14.27 -20.68
C MET A 86 7.83 -14.96 -19.61
N MET A 87 9.14 -14.98 -19.81
CA MET A 87 10.10 -15.42 -18.81
C MET A 87 10.31 -14.30 -17.81
N THR A 88 10.02 -14.52 -16.53
CA THR A 88 10.15 -13.52 -15.46
C THR A 88 11.15 -13.94 -14.38
N CYS A 89 11.73 -12.93 -13.74
CA CYS A 89 12.37 -13.00 -12.43
C CYS A 89 11.79 -11.89 -11.54
N TYR A 90 11.40 -12.22 -10.33
CA TYR A 90 11.13 -11.29 -9.23
C TYR A 90 12.36 -11.33 -8.32
N PRO A 91 13.28 -10.34 -8.38
CA PRO A 91 14.52 -10.39 -7.62
C PRO A 91 14.30 -10.34 -6.10
N ALA A 92 15.09 -11.13 -5.38
CA ALA A 92 15.15 -11.09 -3.91
C ALA A 92 15.60 -9.72 -3.40
N GLU A 93 16.58 -9.14 -4.09
CA GLU A 93 17.31 -7.93 -3.70
C GLU A 93 16.39 -6.71 -3.62
N SER A 94 15.50 -6.54 -4.61
CA SER A 94 14.51 -5.47 -4.68
C SER A 94 13.19 -5.83 -3.97
N ARG A 95 13.12 -6.98 -3.28
CA ARG A 95 11.91 -7.49 -2.61
C ARG A 95 10.69 -7.56 -3.54
N ALA A 96 10.95 -7.86 -4.81
CA ALA A 96 10.00 -7.70 -5.90
C ALA A 96 8.65 -8.35 -5.63
N ARG A 97 7.60 -7.61 -5.96
CA ARG A 97 6.18 -7.99 -5.84
C ARG A 97 5.43 -7.51 -7.07
N TYR A 98 4.20 -7.98 -7.25
CA TYR A 98 3.26 -7.39 -8.21
C TYR A 98 1.90 -7.26 -7.53
N PHE A 99 1.38 -6.04 -7.48
CA PHE A 99 0.13 -5.71 -6.80
C PHE A 99 -1.09 -6.42 -7.40
N ARG A 100 -2.19 -6.40 -6.65
CA ARG A 100 -3.44 -7.06 -7.00
C ARG A 100 -3.96 -6.60 -8.36
N HIS A 101 -4.22 -7.55 -9.26
CA HIS A 101 -4.74 -7.34 -10.60
C HIS A 101 -5.49 -8.58 -11.11
N THR A 102 -6.12 -8.46 -12.28
CA THR A 102 -6.55 -9.58 -13.13
C THR A 102 -5.78 -9.48 -14.46
N ASP A 103 -5.56 -10.59 -15.15
CA ASP A 103 -4.77 -10.60 -16.39
C ASP A 103 -5.53 -10.02 -17.60
N ASN A 104 -6.86 -10.08 -17.56
CA ASN A 104 -7.79 -9.55 -18.55
C ASN A 104 -8.49 -8.26 -18.08
N SER A 105 -7.88 -7.48 -17.17
CA SER A 105 -8.45 -6.26 -16.56
C SER A 105 -8.74 -5.09 -17.52
N SER A 106 -8.75 -5.33 -18.83
CA SER A 106 -8.89 -4.33 -19.89
C SER A 106 -9.59 -4.89 -21.14
N GLY A 107 -10.34 -6.00 -21.02
CA GLY A 107 -11.00 -6.65 -22.15
C GLY A 107 -10.05 -7.05 -23.27
N ASN A 108 -8.83 -7.50 -22.95
CA ASN A 108 -7.75 -7.76 -23.91
C ASN A 108 -7.81 -9.15 -24.58
N GLY A 109 -8.87 -9.93 -24.31
CA GLY A 109 -9.14 -11.23 -24.93
C GLY A 109 -8.44 -12.42 -24.27
N ARG A 110 -7.77 -12.22 -23.13
CA ARG A 110 -7.17 -13.32 -22.36
C ARG A 110 -8.26 -14.10 -21.64
N LEU A 111 -8.32 -15.42 -21.87
CA LEU A 111 -9.22 -16.34 -21.18
C LEU A 111 -8.53 -17.10 -20.04
N LEU A 112 -7.32 -17.61 -20.29
CA LEU A 112 -6.60 -18.47 -19.35
C LEU A 112 -5.15 -18.02 -19.22
N THR A 113 -4.71 -17.87 -17.97
CA THR A 113 -3.31 -17.66 -17.62
C THR A 113 -2.70 -18.99 -17.17
N ALA A 114 -1.56 -19.35 -17.77
CA ALA A 114 -0.73 -20.46 -17.34
C ALA A 114 0.60 -19.92 -16.80
N ILE A 115 0.93 -20.26 -15.55
CA ILE A 115 2.20 -19.91 -14.91
C ILE A 115 2.91 -21.20 -14.51
N LEU A 116 4.11 -21.44 -15.04
CA LEU A 116 5.00 -22.51 -14.59
C LEU A 116 6.09 -21.92 -13.69
N TYR A 117 6.18 -22.42 -12.46
CA TYR A 117 7.18 -21.99 -11.49
C TYR A 117 8.50 -22.77 -11.62
N LEU A 118 9.62 -22.04 -11.59
CA LEU A 118 10.95 -22.56 -11.95
C LEU A 118 11.95 -22.46 -10.78
N ASN A 119 11.49 -22.66 -9.53
CA ASN A 119 12.28 -22.40 -8.32
C ASN A 119 12.61 -23.67 -7.51
N GLU A 120 13.80 -24.24 -7.73
CA GLU A 120 14.31 -25.40 -7.00
C GLU A 120 14.51 -25.11 -5.50
N GLY A 121 14.08 -26.02 -4.64
CA GLY A 121 14.24 -25.90 -3.18
C GLY A 121 13.58 -24.65 -2.59
N TRP A 122 12.39 -24.27 -3.07
CA TRP A 122 11.57 -23.26 -2.40
C TRP A 122 11.10 -23.78 -1.04
N GLU A 123 10.99 -22.88 -0.07
CA GLU A 123 10.60 -23.19 1.32
C GLU A 123 9.66 -22.08 1.80
N THR A 124 8.70 -22.42 2.66
CA THR A 124 7.74 -21.48 3.23
C THR A 124 8.48 -20.36 3.99
N GLY A 125 8.14 -19.11 3.70
CA GLY A 125 8.85 -17.93 4.24
C GLY A 125 9.90 -17.33 3.30
N HIS A 126 10.20 -17.97 2.15
CA HIS A 126 10.90 -17.29 1.04
C HIS A 126 10.03 -16.23 0.34
N GLY A 127 8.74 -16.12 0.65
CA GLY A 127 7.83 -15.15 0.06
C GLY A 127 7.48 -15.50 -1.39
N GLY A 128 7.11 -14.48 -2.17
CA GLY A 128 6.84 -14.64 -3.60
C GLY A 128 5.61 -15.51 -3.94
N GLU A 129 4.77 -15.84 -2.97
CA GLU A 129 3.54 -16.59 -3.19
C GLU A 129 2.61 -15.80 -4.12
N LEU A 130 1.88 -16.50 -5.00
CA LEU A 130 0.77 -15.89 -5.73
C LEU A 130 -0.48 -16.02 -4.87
N ARG A 131 -0.94 -14.90 -4.32
CA ARG A 131 -2.16 -14.79 -3.52
C ARG A 131 -3.35 -14.61 -4.45
N LEU A 132 -4.23 -15.60 -4.48
CA LEU A 132 -5.54 -15.53 -5.14
C LEU A 132 -6.58 -15.00 -4.17
N PHE A 133 -7.37 -14.03 -4.61
CA PHE A 133 -8.56 -13.55 -3.90
C PHE A 133 -9.79 -14.37 -4.31
N GLN A 134 -10.88 -14.20 -3.57
CA GLN A 134 -12.20 -14.66 -4.01
C GLN A 134 -12.63 -13.86 -5.27
N PRO A 135 -13.56 -14.37 -6.09
CA PRO A 135 -14.03 -13.66 -7.29
C PRO A 135 -14.54 -12.24 -7.00
N GLY A 136 -14.36 -11.34 -7.97
CA GLY A 136 -14.77 -9.94 -7.94
C GLY A 136 -13.58 -8.97 -7.87
N GLY A 137 -13.61 -7.94 -8.72
CA GLY A 137 -12.51 -6.98 -8.93
C GLY A 137 -11.99 -6.31 -7.66
N ASP A 138 -12.86 -6.05 -6.66
CA ASP A 138 -12.52 -5.44 -5.36
C ASP A 138 -12.57 -6.39 -4.15
N ASN A 139 -12.64 -7.69 -4.41
CA ASN A 139 -12.63 -8.66 -3.33
C ASN A 139 -11.23 -8.76 -2.68
N LEU A 140 -11.16 -8.39 -1.40
CA LEU A 140 -9.93 -8.47 -0.59
C LEU A 140 -9.85 -9.77 0.24
N LYS A 141 -10.88 -10.63 0.19
CA LYS A 141 -10.86 -11.90 0.90
C LYS A 141 -9.93 -12.87 0.17
N VAL A 142 -8.82 -13.23 0.81
CA VAL A 142 -7.91 -14.27 0.28
C VAL A 142 -8.67 -15.59 0.11
N ARG A 143 -8.56 -16.18 -1.07
CA ARG A 143 -9.07 -17.50 -1.41
C ARG A 143 -8.02 -18.58 -1.14
N THR A 144 -6.78 -18.34 -1.55
CA THR A 144 -5.63 -19.22 -1.30
C THR A 144 -4.32 -18.52 -1.66
N GLU A 145 -3.19 -19.07 -1.24
CA GLU A 145 -1.86 -18.64 -1.64
C GLU A 145 -1.10 -19.81 -2.25
N VAL A 146 -0.43 -19.57 -3.38
CA VAL A 146 0.28 -20.59 -4.15
C VAL A 146 1.77 -20.31 -4.10
N GLU A 147 2.49 -21.11 -3.31
CA GLU A 147 3.96 -21.05 -3.27
C GLU A 147 4.54 -21.36 -4.66
N PRO A 148 5.56 -20.61 -5.13
CA PRO A 148 6.12 -20.73 -6.46
C PRO A 148 7.17 -21.87 -6.56
N VAL A 149 6.84 -23.07 -6.07
CA VAL A 149 7.78 -24.21 -6.00
C VAL A 149 8.12 -24.78 -7.39
N TRP A 150 9.30 -25.40 -7.52
CA TRP A 150 9.78 -26.03 -8.76
C TRP A 150 8.73 -26.90 -9.48
N ASN A 151 8.60 -26.67 -10.79
CA ASN A 151 7.78 -27.44 -11.72
C ASN A 151 6.28 -27.50 -11.36
N ARG A 152 5.79 -26.54 -10.57
CA ARG A 152 4.36 -26.34 -10.33
C ARG A 152 3.75 -25.51 -11.46
N LEU A 153 2.89 -26.14 -12.25
CA LEU A 153 1.99 -25.45 -13.18
C LEU A 153 0.76 -24.95 -12.42
N LEU A 154 0.48 -23.66 -12.52
CA LEU A 154 -0.73 -23.01 -12.04
C LEU A 154 -1.54 -22.53 -13.26
N LEU A 155 -2.78 -22.99 -13.36
CA LEU A 155 -3.75 -22.54 -14.35
C LEU A 155 -4.90 -21.81 -13.65
N PHE A 156 -5.26 -20.63 -14.14
CA PHE A 156 -6.41 -19.87 -13.64
C PHE A 156 -7.01 -19.00 -14.74
N TRP A 157 -8.29 -18.66 -14.59
CA TRP A 157 -9.00 -17.78 -15.52
C TRP A 157 -8.41 -16.37 -15.47
N SER A 158 -8.17 -15.74 -16.61
CA SER A 158 -7.50 -14.43 -16.65
C SER A 158 -8.37 -13.26 -16.11
N ASP A 159 -9.65 -13.50 -15.86
CA ASP A 159 -10.66 -12.50 -15.50
C ASP A 159 -10.88 -12.36 -13.97
N ASP A 160 -11.95 -11.65 -13.61
CA ASP A 160 -12.42 -11.34 -12.25
C ASP A 160 -12.66 -12.57 -11.35
N ARG A 161 -12.73 -13.79 -11.94
CA ARG A 161 -12.83 -15.04 -11.19
C ARG A 161 -11.56 -15.36 -10.41
N CYS A 162 -10.42 -14.77 -10.79
CA CYS A 162 -9.12 -14.98 -10.16
C CYS A 162 -8.28 -13.68 -10.03
N PRO A 163 -8.74 -12.68 -9.26
CA PRO A 163 -7.92 -11.53 -8.91
C PRO A 163 -6.75 -12.02 -8.07
N HIS A 164 -5.53 -11.52 -8.32
CA HIS A 164 -4.34 -12.02 -7.64
C HIS A 164 -3.23 -10.99 -7.49
N GLU A 165 -2.40 -11.17 -6.47
CA GLU A 165 -1.13 -10.45 -6.29
C GLU A 165 0.04 -11.44 -6.14
N VAL A 166 1.25 -11.00 -6.46
CA VAL A 166 2.49 -11.71 -6.13
C VAL A 166 3.07 -11.03 -4.90
N LEU A 167 3.20 -11.77 -3.79
CA LEU A 167 3.78 -11.28 -2.55
C LEU A 167 5.28 -10.98 -2.72
N SER A 168 5.85 -10.21 -1.78
CA SER A 168 7.26 -9.84 -1.82
C SER A 168 8.16 -11.08 -1.81
N ALA A 169 9.02 -11.23 -2.80
CA ALA A 169 9.97 -12.31 -2.91
C ALA A 169 11.22 -12.03 -2.04
N CYS A 170 11.53 -12.91 -1.09
CA CYS A 170 12.75 -12.88 -0.29
C CYS A 170 13.92 -13.64 -0.97
N ARG A 171 13.64 -14.27 -2.11
CA ARG A 171 14.53 -15.09 -2.93
C ARG A 171 14.13 -14.90 -4.39
N ASP A 172 15.07 -15.02 -5.33
CA ASP A 172 14.78 -14.85 -6.76
C ASP A 172 13.70 -15.84 -7.22
N ARG A 173 12.54 -15.31 -7.59
CA ARG A 173 11.38 -16.10 -8.03
C ARG A 173 11.23 -16.01 -9.53
N PHE A 174 11.58 -17.11 -10.20
CA PHE A 174 11.42 -17.33 -11.62
C PHE A 174 10.06 -17.95 -11.95
N ALA A 175 9.43 -17.45 -13.00
CA ALA A 175 8.23 -18.03 -13.58
C ALA A 175 8.20 -17.87 -15.10
N CYS A 176 7.56 -18.81 -15.79
CA CYS A 176 7.23 -18.71 -17.22
C CYS A 176 5.71 -18.55 -17.33
N THR A 177 5.25 -17.42 -17.87
CA THR A 177 3.83 -17.13 -18.07
C THR A 177 3.47 -17.21 -19.55
N VAL A 178 2.38 -17.90 -19.87
CA VAL A 178 1.75 -17.93 -21.20
C VAL A 178 0.27 -17.61 -21.03
N TRP A 179 -0.26 -16.73 -21.88
CA TRP A 179 -1.69 -16.42 -21.90
C TRP A 179 -2.35 -16.97 -23.16
N TYR A 180 -3.59 -17.41 -22.98
CA TYR A 180 -4.42 -18.02 -24.01
C TYR A 180 -5.65 -17.15 -24.30
N TYR A 181 -6.00 -17.02 -25.58
CA TYR A 181 -6.98 -16.06 -26.09
C TYR A 181 -8.01 -16.75 -27.00
N ASP A 182 -9.23 -16.22 -27.03
CA ASP A 182 -10.29 -16.64 -27.97
C ASP A 182 -10.18 -15.97 -29.36
N GLY A 183 -9.78 -14.70 -29.39
CA GLY A 183 -9.62 -13.90 -30.60
C GLY A 183 -8.20 -13.38 -30.83
N PRO A 184 -7.92 -12.86 -32.04
CA PRO A 184 -6.67 -12.16 -32.33
C PRO A 184 -6.59 -10.83 -31.58
N ASN A 185 -5.43 -10.49 -31.04
CA ASN A 185 -5.17 -9.19 -30.40
C ASN A 185 -4.21 -8.36 -31.27
N PRO A 186 -4.59 -7.15 -31.75
CA PRO A 186 -3.75 -6.37 -32.66
C PRO A 186 -2.49 -5.77 -32.01
N ASN A 187 -2.39 -5.80 -30.67
CA ASN A 187 -1.31 -5.19 -29.90
C ASN A 187 -0.29 -6.22 -29.36
N VAL A 188 -0.50 -7.52 -29.61
CA VAL A 188 0.33 -8.62 -29.07
C VAL A 188 0.58 -9.65 -30.18
N PRO A 189 1.83 -10.11 -30.41
CA PRO A 189 2.08 -11.23 -31.31
C PRO A 189 1.44 -12.50 -30.75
N LEU A 190 0.47 -13.04 -31.48
CA LEU A 190 -0.25 -14.27 -31.12
C LEU A 190 0.01 -15.38 -32.13
N PHE A 191 0.05 -16.61 -31.62
CA PHE A 191 0.26 -17.84 -32.39
C PHE A 191 -1.00 -18.71 -32.30
N GLU A 192 -1.47 -19.21 -33.44
CA GLU A 192 -2.62 -20.10 -33.51
C GLU A 192 -2.28 -21.46 -32.92
N ILE A 193 -3.21 -22.04 -32.15
CA ILE A 193 -3.04 -23.33 -31.47
C ILE A 193 -3.82 -24.39 -32.25
N ASP A 194 -3.10 -25.27 -32.93
CA ASP A 194 -3.70 -26.43 -33.57
C ASP A 194 -3.81 -27.60 -32.58
N TRP A 195 -4.98 -27.66 -31.94
CA TRP A 195 -5.36 -28.73 -31.02
C TRP A 195 -5.49 -30.13 -31.66
N LEU A 196 -5.39 -30.26 -32.99
CA LEU A 196 -5.80 -31.46 -33.74
C LEU A 196 -4.73 -32.06 -34.66
N SER A 197 -3.69 -31.31 -35.09
CA SER A 197 -2.63 -31.88 -35.96
C SER A 197 -1.51 -32.61 -35.21
N ASN A 198 -1.27 -32.30 -33.93
CA ASN A 198 -0.34 -33.05 -33.10
C ASN A 198 -1.04 -34.26 -32.47
N GLY A 199 -0.93 -35.42 -33.15
CA GLY A 199 -1.56 -36.68 -32.74
C GLY A 199 -1.28 -37.05 -31.28
N SER A 200 -2.32 -37.44 -30.54
CA SER A 200 -2.28 -37.56 -29.08
C SER A 200 -1.20 -38.53 -28.60
N VAL A 201 -0.20 -38.01 -27.89
CA VAL A 201 0.70 -38.79 -27.05
C VAL A 201 0.44 -38.37 -25.62
N SER A 202 -0.62 -38.90 -25.01
CA SER A 202 -0.88 -38.68 -23.58
C SER A 202 0.32 -39.17 -22.77
N PRO A 203 0.94 -38.36 -21.91
CA PRO A 203 1.98 -38.84 -21.01
C PRO A 203 1.39 -39.93 -20.08
N PRO A 204 2.16 -40.97 -19.72
CA PRO A 204 1.65 -42.08 -18.94
C PRO A 204 1.21 -41.62 -17.54
N LEU A 205 -0.05 -41.90 -17.19
CA LEU A 205 -0.64 -41.54 -15.90
C LEU A 205 0.17 -42.11 -14.72
N LEU A 206 0.63 -41.23 -13.83
CA LEU A 206 1.30 -41.59 -12.58
C LEU A 206 0.30 -42.26 -11.62
N LYS A 207 0.58 -43.50 -11.20
CA LYS A 207 -0.37 -44.42 -10.56
C LYS A 207 -0.52 -44.29 -9.03
N THR A 208 -0.01 -43.24 -8.39
CA THR A 208 0.13 -43.19 -6.92
C THR A 208 -0.31 -41.85 -6.31
N GLN A 209 -1.35 -41.89 -5.47
CA GLN A 209 -1.74 -40.79 -4.58
C GLN A 209 -0.79 -40.72 -3.36
N VAL A 210 -0.46 -39.50 -2.92
CA VAL A 210 0.32 -39.23 -1.70
C VAL A 210 -0.43 -38.19 -0.85
N PRO A 211 -0.63 -38.41 0.48
CA PRO A 211 -1.39 -37.51 1.34
C PRO A 211 -0.57 -36.35 1.93
N LEU A 212 -1.26 -35.28 2.36
CA LEU A 212 -0.68 -34.04 2.90
C LEU A 212 -0.44 -34.08 4.44
N PRO A 213 0.53 -33.31 4.98
CA PRO A 213 0.87 -33.25 6.41
C PRO A 213 0.12 -32.15 7.21
N PRO A 214 0.07 -32.22 8.56
CA PRO A 214 -0.68 -31.30 9.43
C PRO A 214 0.15 -30.17 10.09
N VAL A 215 -0.54 -29.19 10.71
CA VAL A 215 0.00 -27.93 11.28
C VAL A 215 0.06 -27.96 12.83
N VAL A 216 1.00 -27.20 13.44
CA VAL A 216 1.25 -27.12 14.90
C VAL A 216 1.38 -25.64 15.35
N ALA A 217 1.04 -25.31 16.61
CA ALA A 217 0.92 -23.93 17.12
C ALA A 217 1.67 -23.64 18.45
N THR A 218 2.06 -22.37 18.65
CA THR A 218 2.65 -21.72 19.86
C THR A 218 2.43 -20.19 19.78
N GLY A 219 2.48 -19.35 20.83
CA GLY A 219 2.67 -19.55 22.28
C GLY A 219 3.11 -18.22 22.97
N ALA A 220 2.36 -17.70 23.95
CA ALA A 220 2.45 -16.30 24.40
C ALA A 220 3.36 -16.00 25.63
N ARG A 221 3.75 -14.72 25.83
CA ARG A 221 4.44 -14.18 27.03
C ARG A 221 3.97 -12.75 27.42
N PRO A 222 4.22 -12.28 28.68
CA PRO A 222 3.46 -11.18 29.31
C PRO A 222 4.22 -9.81 29.44
N PRO A 223 3.54 -8.72 29.88
CA PRO A 223 4.01 -7.33 29.75
C PRO A 223 4.58 -6.69 31.04
N PRO A 224 5.44 -5.66 30.89
CA PRO A 224 5.45 -4.44 31.72
C PRO A 224 5.79 -3.15 30.90
N GLN A 225 5.68 -1.90 31.35
CA GLN A 225 4.98 -1.19 32.44
C GLN A 225 4.86 0.31 32.04
N VAL A 226 3.94 1.06 32.66
CA VAL A 226 3.58 2.45 32.27
C VAL A 226 4.64 3.49 32.72
N ALA A 227 4.91 4.50 31.89
CA ALA A 227 5.67 5.71 32.26
C ALA A 227 5.07 6.99 31.64
N THR A 228 5.13 8.09 32.38
CA THR A 228 4.40 9.36 32.13
C THR A 228 5.11 10.31 31.15
N ALA A 229 4.32 11.01 30.32
CA ALA A 229 4.81 12.01 29.37
C ALA A 229 5.27 13.33 30.00
N PRO A 230 6.25 14.04 29.39
CA PRO A 230 6.49 15.46 29.61
C PRO A 230 6.21 16.33 28.38
N THR A 231 5.65 17.50 28.65
CA THR A 231 5.42 18.63 27.72
C THR A 231 6.72 19.24 27.18
N GLY A 232 6.77 19.54 25.88
CA GLY A 232 7.88 20.26 25.21
C GLY A 232 7.36 21.28 24.19
N GLN A 233 8.10 22.37 23.97
CA GLN A 233 7.75 23.43 23.02
C GLN A 233 8.51 23.23 21.70
N VAL A 234 7.78 23.18 20.58
CA VAL A 234 8.35 23.02 19.23
C VAL A 234 9.29 24.18 18.89
N ALA A 235 10.57 23.88 18.70
CA ALA A 235 11.57 24.85 18.25
C ALA A 235 11.45 25.11 16.74
N ALA A 236 11.82 26.32 16.30
CA ALA A 236 11.75 26.69 14.88
C ALA A 236 12.71 25.85 14.02
N GLU A 237 12.16 24.99 13.16
CA GLU A 237 12.92 24.17 12.22
C GLU A 237 13.75 25.02 11.26
N LYS A 238 15.08 24.90 11.33
CA LYS A 238 15.92 25.12 10.15
C LYS A 238 15.60 24.00 9.15
N GLN A 239 15.48 24.32 7.86
CA GLN A 239 15.58 23.30 6.81
C GLN A 239 16.98 22.68 6.85
N SER A 240 17.11 21.56 7.55
CA SER A 240 18.20 20.60 7.39
C SER A 240 18.17 20.07 5.96
N MET A 241 19.32 20.00 5.30
CA MET A 241 19.41 19.35 3.98
C MET A 241 19.45 17.83 4.17
N LEU A 242 18.90 17.11 3.19
CA LEU A 242 19.10 15.66 3.08
C LEU A 242 20.60 15.35 3.07
N THR A 243 21.03 14.26 3.71
CA THR A 243 22.41 13.78 3.59
C THR A 243 22.42 12.32 3.17
N LEU A 244 22.88 12.05 1.95
CA LEU A 244 23.10 10.70 1.46
C LEU A 244 24.52 10.26 1.83
N PHE A 245 24.63 9.33 2.77
CA PHE A 245 25.88 8.68 3.13
C PHE A 245 26.18 7.52 2.18
N PHE A 246 27.45 7.36 1.83
CA PHE A 246 27.96 6.22 1.06
C PHE A 246 29.27 5.71 1.66
N ASP A 247 29.56 4.42 1.51
CA ASP A 247 30.86 3.85 1.88
C ASP A 247 31.85 3.98 0.70
N SER A 248 32.88 4.82 0.82
CA SER A 248 33.88 4.99 -0.24
C SER A 248 34.82 3.80 -0.43
N ARG A 249 34.84 2.83 0.49
CA ARG A 249 35.63 1.60 0.37
C ARG A 249 34.98 0.58 -0.57
N ASP A 250 33.69 0.75 -0.85
CA ASP A 250 32.93 -0.04 -1.82
C ASP A 250 32.90 0.72 -3.17
N PRO A 251 33.56 0.20 -4.22
CA PRO A 251 33.62 0.88 -5.51
C PRO A 251 32.26 1.03 -6.20
N GLU A 252 31.37 0.05 -6.06
CA GLU A 252 30.06 0.02 -6.73
C GLU A 252 29.11 1.01 -6.06
N ILE A 253 29.04 0.99 -4.73
CA ILE A 253 28.28 1.96 -3.93
C ILE A 253 28.84 3.37 -4.13
N SER A 254 30.16 3.55 -4.18
CA SER A 254 30.76 4.86 -4.43
C SER A 254 30.49 5.38 -5.84
N GLN A 255 30.42 4.51 -6.86
CA GLN A 255 30.04 4.88 -8.22
C GLN A 255 28.54 5.21 -8.30
N LEU A 256 27.67 4.40 -7.69
CA LEU A 256 26.22 4.64 -7.61
C LEU A 256 25.92 5.98 -6.93
N ALA A 257 26.51 6.21 -5.74
CA ALA A 257 26.43 7.45 -4.98
C ALA A 257 26.73 8.70 -5.82
N LYS A 258 27.80 8.65 -6.63
CA LYS A 258 28.24 9.76 -7.50
C LYS A 258 27.40 9.90 -8.78
N SER A 259 26.69 8.85 -9.19
CA SER A 259 25.78 8.87 -10.35
C SER A 259 24.40 9.46 -10.04
N LEU A 260 24.03 9.56 -8.75
CA LEU A 260 22.79 10.17 -8.32
C LEU A 260 22.88 11.70 -8.44
N GLU A 261 22.07 12.27 -9.33
CA GLU A 261 21.92 13.72 -9.47
C GLU A 261 21.14 14.29 -8.27
N LEU A 262 21.80 14.40 -7.10
CA LEU A 262 21.19 14.82 -5.83
C LEU A 262 20.61 16.25 -5.85
N GLY A 263 21.16 17.14 -6.68
CA GLY A 263 20.74 18.53 -6.77
C GLY A 263 21.08 19.35 -5.51
N ALA A 264 20.48 20.52 -5.36
CA ALA A 264 20.79 21.44 -4.27
C ALA A 264 20.19 21.07 -2.90
N SER A 265 19.21 20.15 -2.86
CA SER A 265 18.47 19.79 -1.65
C SER A 265 19.12 18.66 -0.82
N ALA A 266 20.17 18.02 -1.35
CA ALA A 266 20.81 16.86 -0.76
C ALA A 266 22.35 16.89 -0.89
N VAL A 267 23.03 16.55 0.20
CA VAL A 267 24.49 16.48 0.30
C VAL A 267 24.94 15.03 0.18
N LEU A 268 25.93 14.76 -0.66
CA LEU A 268 26.63 13.47 -0.66
C LEU A 268 27.77 13.47 0.35
N MET A 269 27.81 12.49 1.25
CA MET A 269 28.82 12.40 2.32
C MET A 269 29.46 11.00 2.39
N ASP A 270 30.78 10.94 2.41
CA ASP A 270 31.50 9.69 2.65
C ASP A 270 31.41 9.33 4.15
N LEU A 271 30.98 8.11 4.46
CA LEU A 271 30.87 7.57 5.83
C LEU A 271 32.21 7.59 6.59
N HIS A 272 33.34 7.60 5.88
CA HIS A 272 34.70 7.66 6.46
C HIS A 272 35.27 9.08 6.50
N SER A 273 34.53 10.08 6.05
CA SER A 273 34.93 11.49 6.18
C SER A 273 34.93 11.92 7.65
N THR A 274 35.81 12.86 7.98
CA THR A 274 35.87 13.46 9.33
C THR A 274 34.59 14.20 9.74
N GLY A 275 33.75 14.58 8.76
CA GLY A 275 32.45 15.22 9.00
C GLY A 275 31.29 14.24 9.26
N ALA A 276 31.37 12.99 8.78
CA ALA A 276 30.26 12.03 8.89
C ALA A 276 29.90 11.65 10.32
N ALA A 277 30.92 11.48 11.17
CA ALA A 277 30.73 11.26 12.61
C ALA A 277 29.96 12.42 13.25
N THR A 278 30.30 13.66 12.91
CA THR A 278 29.64 14.86 13.44
C THR A 278 28.20 14.95 12.95
N ALA A 279 27.95 14.81 11.64
CA ALA A 279 26.61 14.87 11.07
C ALA A 279 25.66 13.79 11.64
N LEU A 280 26.15 12.55 11.81
CA LEU A 280 25.38 11.46 12.39
C LEU A 280 25.22 11.57 13.91
N ASN A 281 26.15 12.22 14.63
CA ASN A 281 25.98 12.51 16.06
C ASN A 281 25.03 13.70 16.31
N GLU A 282 25.03 14.72 15.45
CA GLU A 282 24.09 15.84 15.50
C GLU A 282 22.66 15.36 15.22
N ALA A 283 22.46 14.50 14.20
CA ALA A 283 21.21 13.77 14.02
C ALA A 283 20.91 12.84 15.21
N GLY A 284 21.92 12.12 15.70
CA GLY A 284 21.86 11.21 16.84
C GLY A 284 21.36 11.84 18.14
N ALA A 285 21.60 13.13 18.34
CA ALA A 285 21.11 13.89 19.50
C ALA A 285 19.58 14.07 19.49
N GLN A 286 18.94 14.07 18.31
CA GLN A 286 17.48 14.05 18.14
C GLN A 286 16.89 12.63 18.25
N TRP A 287 17.73 11.62 18.50
CA TRP A 287 17.49 10.21 18.15
C TRP A 287 17.77 9.21 19.28
N SER A 288 17.87 9.71 20.51
CA SER A 288 18.49 9.04 21.67
C SER A 288 17.87 7.69 22.12
N GLN A 289 16.83 7.20 21.46
CA GLN A 289 16.22 5.88 21.69
C GLN A 289 16.47 4.85 20.57
N MET A 290 16.56 5.25 19.29
CA MET A 290 16.64 4.30 18.16
C MET A 290 18.07 4.02 17.67
N LEU A 291 18.99 4.96 17.81
CA LEU A 291 20.39 4.59 17.93
C LEU A 291 20.53 3.93 19.31
N SER A 292 20.37 2.60 19.34
CA SER A 292 20.66 1.80 20.53
C SER A 292 22.10 2.06 21.01
N LYS A 293 22.47 1.53 22.18
CA LYS A 293 23.74 1.79 22.91
C LYS A 293 25.06 1.64 22.10
N GLU A 294 25.00 1.24 20.84
CA GLU A 294 26.12 1.06 19.92
C GLU A 294 26.39 2.26 18.97
N GLY A 295 25.45 3.19 18.79
CA GLY A 295 25.65 4.48 18.10
C GLY A 295 26.18 4.42 16.65
N PHE A 296 26.95 5.43 16.24
CA PHE A 296 27.58 5.57 14.91
C PHE A 296 28.39 4.34 14.48
N GLU A 297 28.96 3.59 15.42
CA GLU A 297 29.71 2.36 15.16
C GLU A 297 28.83 1.17 14.72
N ALA A 298 27.51 1.24 14.92
CA ALA A 298 26.57 0.29 14.31
C ALA A 298 26.35 0.60 12.82
N VAL A 299 26.19 1.88 12.45
CA VAL A 299 26.05 2.31 11.04
C VAL A 299 27.31 1.97 10.24
N LYS A 300 28.51 2.17 10.81
CA LYS A 300 29.79 1.74 10.20
C LYS A 300 29.91 0.24 9.96
N ARG A 301 29.19 -0.61 10.71
CA ARG A 301 29.19 -2.07 10.52
C ARG A 301 28.32 -2.50 9.34
N GLU A 302 27.41 -1.65 8.87
CA GLU A 302 26.61 -1.82 7.66
C GLU A 302 27.35 -1.30 6.40
N ALA A 303 28.68 -1.40 6.41
CA ALA A 303 29.59 -1.06 5.33
C ALA A 303 29.18 -1.67 3.98
N GLY A 304 29.24 -0.89 2.89
CA GLY A 304 28.79 -1.33 1.56
C GLY A 304 27.29 -1.08 1.29
N SER A 305 26.71 0.02 1.79
CA SER A 305 25.34 0.43 1.47
C SER A 305 25.20 1.96 1.44
N LEU A 306 24.08 2.44 0.88
CA LEU A 306 23.65 3.83 0.89
C LEU A 306 22.69 4.09 2.07
N PHE A 307 22.85 5.24 2.73
CA PHE A 307 21.93 5.68 3.79
C PHE A 307 21.45 7.10 3.53
N LEU A 308 20.14 7.33 3.45
CA LEU A 308 19.59 8.68 3.34
C LEU A 308 19.13 9.17 4.71
N LEU A 309 19.79 10.21 5.21
CA LEU A 309 19.38 10.96 6.38
C LEU A 309 18.41 12.08 5.95
N LEU A 310 17.16 11.99 6.41
CA LEU A 310 16.09 12.96 6.17
C LEU A 310 16.22 14.19 7.09
N PRO A 311 15.66 15.35 6.70
CA PRO A 311 15.71 16.58 7.50
C PRO A 311 15.16 16.45 8.93
N GLY A 312 14.10 15.64 9.12
CA GLY A 312 13.54 15.29 10.44
C GLY A 312 14.35 14.23 11.22
N GLY A 313 15.62 14.06 10.86
CA GLY A 313 16.55 13.07 11.39
C GLY A 313 16.36 11.65 10.87
N ASP A 314 15.20 11.28 10.32
CA ASP A 314 14.88 9.89 9.91
C ASP A 314 15.95 9.26 8.99
N LEU A 315 16.32 7.99 9.21
CA LEU A 315 17.38 7.31 8.46
C LEU A 315 16.79 6.17 7.64
N LEU A 316 16.89 6.29 6.32
CA LEU A 316 16.63 5.20 5.40
C LEU A 316 17.93 4.44 5.16
N LYS A 317 17.88 3.12 5.25
CA LYS A 317 19.02 2.21 5.06
C LYS A 317 18.89 1.45 3.75
N ASN A 318 20.00 0.99 3.19
CA ASN A 318 20.04 0.20 1.96
C ASN A 318 19.34 0.90 0.78
N CYS A 319 19.51 2.22 0.66
CA CYS A 319 18.82 3.03 -0.36
C CYS A 319 19.20 2.63 -1.80
N GLU A 320 20.28 1.88 -1.99
CA GLU A 320 20.66 1.26 -3.26
C GLU A 320 19.67 0.20 -3.76
N ARG A 321 18.93 -0.44 -2.84
CA ARG A 321 17.98 -1.53 -3.09
C ARG A 321 16.56 -1.00 -3.29
N GLU A 322 16.17 -0.01 -2.49
CA GLU A 322 14.88 0.68 -2.60
C GLU A 322 15.00 1.98 -3.39
N ARG A 323 15.55 1.91 -4.62
CA ARG A 323 15.83 3.09 -5.46
C ARG A 323 14.61 3.98 -5.71
N TRP A 324 13.42 3.39 -5.77
CA TRP A 324 12.16 4.14 -5.93
C TRP A 324 11.84 4.99 -4.69
N LEU A 325 12.13 4.49 -3.48
CA LEU A 325 11.89 5.21 -2.22
C LEU A 325 12.96 6.28 -2.02
N LEU A 326 14.22 5.97 -2.38
CA LEU A 326 15.29 6.97 -2.46
C LEU A 326 14.89 8.12 -3.40
N GLN A 327 14.45 7.81 -4.62
CA GLN A 327 14.02 8.82 -5.59
C GLN A 327 12.79 9.60 -5.09
N TYR A 328 11.79 8.91 -4.53
CA TYR A 328 10.60 9.53 -3.94
C TYR A 328 10.97 10.52 -2.83
N GLU A 329 11.84 10.15 -1.90
CA GLU A 329 12.25 11.03 -0.79
C GLU A 329 13.09 12.21 -1.32
N LEU A 330 14.02 11.98 -2.25
CA LEU A 330 14.75 13.07 -2.92
C LEU A 330 13.80 14.07 -3.60
N ASP A 331 12.80 13.59 -4.36
CA ASP A 331 11.83 14.43 -5.06
C ASP A 331 10.76 15.04 -4.15
N TYR A 332 10.43 14.38 -3.04
CA TYR A 332 9.58 14.89 -1.98
C TYR A 332 10.24 16.11 -1.34
N TRP A 333 11.45 15.96 -0.80
CA TRP A 333 12.13 17.05 -0.08
C TRP A 333 12.65 18.17 -1.00
N ARG A 334 12.69 17.96 -2.33
CA ARG A 334 12.84 19.04 -3.33
C ARG A 334 11.59 19.89 -3.51
N GLN A 335 10.41 19.30 -3.31
CA GLN A 335 9.11 19.91 -3.64
C GLN A 335 8.30 20.34 -2.42
N VAL A 336 8.57 19.77 -1.25
CA VAL A 336 7.86 20.07 -0.01
C VAL A 336 8.37 21.36 0.61
N GLU A 337 7.47 22.32 0.72
CA GLU A 337 7.70 23.60 1.35
C GLU A 337 7.00 23.62 2.73
N PRO A 338 7.65 24.15 3.78
CA PRO A 338 7.04 24.22 5.11
C PRO A 338 5.86 25.20 5.14
N ALA A 339 4.96 25.01 6.12
CA ALA A 339 3.79 25.87 6.26
C ALA A 339 4.18 27.35 6.46
N SER A 340 3.63 28.20 5.60
CA SER A 340 3.89 29.64 5.62
C SER A 340 3.53 30.24 6.99
N ALA A 341 4.24 31.28 7.42
CA ALA A 341 3.96 31.91 8.71
C ALA A 341 2.52 32.45 8.78
N SER A 342 1.99 32.96 7.67
CA SER A 342 0.60 33.42 7.56
C SER A 342 -0.42 32.27 7.58
N THR A 343 -0.15 31.13 6.94
CA THR A 343 -0.99 29.92 7.07
C THR A 343 -1.02 29.43 8.51
N ARG A 344 0.15 29.30 9.17
CA ARG A 344 0.23 28.86 10.58
C ARG A 344 -0.51 29.81 11.53
N GLN A 345 -0.25 31.11 11.44
CA GLN A 345 -0.92 32.11 12.29
C GLN A 345 -2.43 32.13 12.06
N ARG A 346 -2.88 32.01 10.81
CA ARG A 346 -4.29 31.92 10.43
C ARG A 346 -4.95 30.71 11.08
N LEU A 347 -4.45 29.50 10.83
CA LEU A 347 -5.05 28.27 11.36
C LEU A 347 -5.02 28.23 12.90
N SER A 348 -3.94 28.72 13.54
CA SER A 348 -3.87 28.84 15.00
C SER A 348 -5.00 29.74 15.54
N SER A 349 -5.13 30.96 15.00
CA SER A 349 -6.08 31.95 15.52
C SER A 349 -7.53 31.75 15.08
N THR A 350 -7.80 31.07 13.95
CA THR A 350 -9.17 30.88 13.42
C THR A 350 -9.74 29.47 13.58
N LEU A 351 -8.93 28.46 13.92
CA LEU A 351 -9.37 27.07 14.10
C LEU A 351 -8.90 26.50 15.45
N PHE A 352 -7.58 26.36 15.65
CA PHE A 352 -7.06 25.56 16.77
C PHE A 352 -7.23 26.23 18.15
N GLU A 353 -6.80 27.48 18.34
CA GLU A 353 -6.91 28.18 19.63
C GLU A 353 -8.37 28.47 20.08
N PRO A 354 -9.32 28.79 19.18
CA PRO A 354 -10.72 28.93 19.58
C PRO A 354 -11.34 27.59 19.97
N LEU A 355 -11.16 26.51 19.19
CA LEU A 355 -11.74 25.20 19.50
C LEU A 355 -11.14 24.60 20.78
N GLY A 356 -9.83 24.68 21.00
CA GLY A 356 -9.19 24.18 22.23
C GLY A 356 -9.66 24.89 23.50
N ARG A 357 -10.07 26.17 23.40
CA ARG A 357 -10.72 26.89 24.50
C ARG A 357 -12.16 26.43 24.72
N LEU A 358 -12.93 26.25 23.64
CA LEU A 358 -14.33 25.82 23.71
C LEU A 358 -14.47 24.39 24.25
N SER A 359 -13.63 23.45 23.81
CA SER A 359 -13.62 22.06 24.30
C SER A 359 -13.27 21.92 25.78
N THR A 360 -12.62 22.93 26.37
CA THR A 360 -12.32 22.98 27.81
C THR A 360 -13.38 23.76 28.61
N ALA A 361 -14.03 24.75 27.99
CA ALA A 361 -14.95 25.67 28.67
C ALA A 361 -16.42 25.21 28.67
N LEU A 362 -16.82 24.43 27.67
CA LEU A 362 -18.19 23.93 27.51
C LEU A 362 -18.38 22.60 28.26
N SER A 363 -19.55 22.42 28.86
CA SER A 363 -19.91 21.19 29.58
C SER A 363 -20.56 20.18 28.64
N GLU A 364 -20.22 18.90 28.77
CA GLU A 364 -20.92 17.80 28.09
C GLU A 364 -22.36 17.58 28.62
N ALA A 365 -22.78 18.27 29.68
CA ALA A 365 -24.08 18.06 30.34
C ALA A 365 -25.29 18.37 29.44
N ASP A 366 -25.14 19.30 28.49
CA ASP A 366 -26.20 19.74 27.56
C ASP A 366 -26.03 19.15 26.14
N GLY A 367 -25.08 18.22 25.96
CA GLY A 367 -24.75 17.59 24.68
C GLY A 367 -23.26 17.72 24.30
N PRO A 368 -22.86 17.28 23.09
CA PRO A 368 -21.47 17.36 22.66
C PRO A 368 -21.01 18.81 22.52
N TRP A 369 -19.86 19.16 23.10
CA TRP A 369 -19.35 20.55 23.12
C TRP A 369 -19.21 21.15 21.71
N TRP A 370 -18.90 20.33 20.71
CA TRP A 370 -18.70 20.72 19.32
C TRP A 370 -20.02 21.07 18.60
N ALA A 371 -21.18 20.71 19.18
CA ALA A 371 -22.50 21.09 18.67
C ALA A 371 -22.99 22.44 19.19
N ALA A 372 -22.29 23.06 20.15
CA ALA A 372 -22.64 24.40 20.65
C ALA A 372 -22.49 25.45 19.54
N PRO A 373 -23.39 26.45 19.44
CA PRO A 373 -23.37 27.44 18.35
C PRO A 373 -22.03 28.16 18.16
N GLU A 374 -21.31 28.43 19.26
CA GLU A 374 -19.98 29.05 19.25
C GLU A 374 -18.90 28.13 18.66
N ALA A 375 -19.01 26.82 18.85
CA ALA A 375 -18.13 25.84 18.23
C ALA A 375 -18.47 25.68 16.73
N VAL A 376 -19.76 25.59 16.39
CA VAL A 376 -20.27 25.51 15.01
C VAL A 376 -19.83 26.72 14.19
N ASP A 377 -19.87 27.93 14.76
CA ASP A 377 -19.39 29.15 14.10
C ASP A 377 -17.89 29.07 13.74
N VAL A 378 -17.07 28.50 14.63
CA VAL A 378 -15.62 28.33 14.40
C VAL A 378 -15.33 27.22 13.40
N TRP A 379 -15.77 25.99 13.66
CA TRP A 379 -15.42 24.86 12.80
C TRP A 379 -16.14 24.93 11.45
N GLY A 380 -17.32 25.54 11.37
CA GLY A 380 -18.06 25.74 10.12
C GLY A 380 -17.34 26.73 9.18
N LYS A 381 -16.85 27.85 9.72
CA LYS A 381 -15.99 28.79 8.96
C LYS A 381 -14.68 28.14 8.52
N ALA A 382 -14.09 27.30 9.36
CA ALA A 382 -12.88 26.55 9.02
C ALA A 382 -13.16 25.52 7.91
N LEU A 383 -14.23 24.72 8.00
CA LEU A 383 -14.59 23.74 6.98
C LEU A 383 -14.84 24.41 5.62
N ALA A 384 -15.60 25.49 5.59
CA ALA A 384 -15.92 26.23 4.38
C ALA A 384 -14.68 26.86 3.70
N LYS A 385 -13.76 27.42 4.50
CA LYS A 385 -12.59 28.15 4.00
C LYS A 385 -11.36 27.27 3.77
N GLU A 386 -11.17 26.28 4.64
CA GLU A 386 -9.95 25.49 4.72
C GLU A 386 -10.10 24.07 4.18
N ASN A 387 -11.34 23.62 3.92
CA ASN A 387 -11.72 22.27 3.49
C ASN A 387 -11.51 21.16 4.54
N PHE A 388 -11.14 21.51 5.77
CA PHE A 388 -11.01 20.58 6.88
C PHE A 388 -11.39 21.21 8.22
N LEU A 389 -11.65 20.36 9.22
CA LEU A 389 -11.77 20.71 10.63
C LEU A 389 -11.10 19.64 11.50
N VAL A 390 -10.81 20.00 12.76
CA VAL A 390 -10.28 19.10 13.79
C VAL A 390 -11.07 19.31 15.07
N LEU A 391 -11.53 18.23 15.71
CA LEU A 391 -12.28 18.26 16.97
C LEU A 391 -11.62 17.32 17.97
N ASP A 392 -11.17 17.87 19.10
CA ASP A 392 -10.66 17.12 20.24
C ASP A 392 -11.81 16.70 21.17
N ASN A 393 -11.65 15.57 21.86
CA ASN A 393 -12.70 15.01 22.72
C ASN A 393 -14.05 14.91 21.98
N PHE A 394 -14.03 14.31 20.78
CA PHE A 394 -15.20 14.27 19.90
C PHE A 394 -16.29 13.32 20.41
N LEU A 395 -15.89 12.16 20.94
CA LEU A 395 -16.76 11.20 21.63
C LEU A 395 -16.64 11.35 23.16
N PRO A 396 -17.63 10.90 23.95
CA PRO A 396 -17.45 10.70 25.38
C PRO A 396 -16.28 9.75 25.64
N GLU A 397 -15.46 10.04 26.66
CA GLU A 397 -14.22 9.30 26.99
C GLU A 397 -14.43 7.77 27.06
N LYS A 398 -15.59 7.33 27.56
CA LYS A 398 -15.98 5.92 27.62
C LYS A 398 -16.12 5.30 26.22
N ALA A 399 -16.85 5.96 25.31
CA ALA A 399 -17.08 5.45 23.96
C ALA A 399 -15.78 5.39 23.14
N ALA A 400 -14.93 6.43 23.25
CA ALA A 400 -13.60 6.42 22.64
C ALA A 400 -12.71 5.28 23.19
N SER A 401 -12.83 4.97 24.49
CA SER A 401 -12.10 3.86 25.14
C SER A 401 -12.59 2.49 24.69
N GLU A 402 -13.91 2.32 24.59
CA GLU A 402 -14.53 1.09 24.09
C GLU A 402 -14.16 0.85 22.62
N LEU A 403 -14.14 1.89 21.79
CA LEU A 403 -13.70 1.83 20.40
C LEU A 403 -12.21 1.51 20.23
N LEU A 404 -11.32 2.06 21.06
CA LEU A 404 -9.91 1.64 21.11
C LEU A 404 -9.79 0.14 21.48
N GLY A 405 -10.63 -0.33 22.40
CA GLY A 405 -10.76 -1.75 22.72
C GLY A 405 -11.23 -2.58 21.53
N ALA A 406 -12.24 -2.11 20.80
CA ALA A 406 -12.80 -2.79 19.63
C ALA A 406 -11.80 -2.88 18.47
N SER A 407 -11.13 -1.77 18.15
CA SER A 407 -10.04 -1.72 17.16
C SER A 407 -9.00 -2.81 17.44
N LYS A 408 -8.45 -2.84 18.65
CA LYS A 408 -7.45 -3.84 19.07
C LYS A 408 -7.98 -5.28 18.98
N ARG A 409 -9.23 -5.54 19.35
CA ARG A 409 -9.83 -6.89 19.21
C ARG A 409 -9.98 -7.32 17.75
N LEU A 410 -10.42 -6.42 16.87
CA LEU A 410 -10.61 -6.71 15.44
C LEU A 410 -9.29 -7.00 14.73
N LEU A 411 -8.19 -6.38 15.17
CA LEU A 411 -6.83 -6.65 14.68
C LEU A 411 -6.30 -8.00 15.16
N VAL A 412 -6.48 -8.35 16.44
CA VAL A 412 -6.07 -9.66 16.99
C VAL A 412 -6.77 -10.83 16.27
N VAL A 413 -8.02 -10.66 15.83
CA VAL A 413 -8.71 -11.66 15.00
C VAL A 413 -7.98 -11.90 13.68
N LEU A 414 -7.35 -10.88 13.09
CA LEU A 414 -6.62 -11.00 11.82
C LEU A 414 -5.24 -11.63 12.00
N GLU A 415 -4.51 -11.29 13.08
CA GLU A 415 -3.26 -11.98 13.44
C GLU A 415 -3.45 -13.49 13.64
N VAL A 416 -4.62 -13.90 14.16
CA VAL A 416 -4.99 -15.30 14.36
C VAL A 416 -5.44 -15.98 13.05
N MET A 417 -5.90 -15.24 12.05
CA MET A 417 -6.48 -15.77 10.81
C MET A 417 -5.59 -15.66 9.57
N ALA A 418 -4.54 -14.84 9.57
CA ALA A 418 -3.63 -14.64 8.44
C ALA A 418 -2.15 -14.62 8.88
N PRO A 419 -1.37 -15.71 8.68
CA PRO A 419 0.02 -15.80 9.15
C PRO A 419 1.03 -14.85 8.47
N ALA A 420 0.68 -14.25 7.32
CA ALA A 420 1.53 -13.27 6.64
C ALA A 420 0.73 -12.41 5.64
N GLY A 421 0.58 -11.10 5.91
CA GLY A 421 0.13 -10.17 4.86
C GLY A 421 -0.61 -8.93 5.36
N ILE A 422 -0.03 -7.76 5.10
CA ILE A 422 -0.61 -6.43 5.36
C ILE A 422 -0.95 -6.23 6.85
N TYR A 423 0.10 -6.04 7.67
CA TYR A 423 -0.06 -5.57 9.03
C TYR A 423 -0.86 -4.25 9.05
N GLY A 424 -2.01 -4.25 9.74
CA GLY A 424 -2.66 -3.04 10.20
C GLY A 424 -3.65 -2.35 9.25
N LEU A 425 -4.36 -3.06 8.39
CA LEU A 425 -5.57 -2.53 7.74
C LEU A 425 -6.70 -3.55 7.76
N THR A 426 -7.91 -3.14 8.15
CA THR A 426 -9.12 -3.95 8.05
C THR A 426 -10.36 -3.10 7.83
N TRP A 427 -11.43 -3.73 7.38
CA TRP A 427 -12.72 -3.10 7.15
C TRP A 427 -13.79 -3.76 8.02
N ALA A 428 -14.65 -2.95 8.63
CA ALA A 428 -15.76 -3.43 9.44
C ALA A 428 -17.01 -2.59 9.17
N ASN A 429 -18.11 -3.25 8.85
CA ASN A 429 -19.39 -2.58 8.73
C ASN A 429 -19.84 -2.01 10.10
N PRO A 430 -20.10 -0.70 10.22
CA PRO A 430 -20.44 -0.08 11.50
C PRO A 430 -21.69 -0.66 12.17
N GLY A 431 -22.64 -1.19 11.40
CA GLY A 431 -23.86 -1.83 11.92
C GLY A 431 -23.60 -3.16 12.65
N ASN A 432 -22.44 -3.79 12.43
CA ASN A 432 -22.06 -5.06 13.03
C ASN A 432 -21.16 -4.91 14.27
N VAL A 433 -20.69 -3.70 14.59
CA VAL A 433 -19.77 -3.41 15.70
C VAL A 433 -20.34 -2.26 16.54
N PRO A 434 -20.89 -2.52 17.74
CA PRO A 434 -21.57 -1.49 18.54
C PRO A 434 -20.72 -0.24 18.81
N GLU A 435 -19.41 -0.40 19.01
CA GLU A 435 -18.49 0.72 19.24
C GLU A 435 -18.27 1.60 17.99
N LEU A 436 -18.39 1.04 16.77
CA LEU A 436 -18.42 1.83 15.54
C LEU A 436 -19.77 2.51 15.33
N GLY A 437 -20.87 1.88 15.78
CA GLY A 437 -22.20 2.50 15.79
C GLY A 437 -22.24 3.82 16.57
N ALA A 438 -21.62 3.86 17.76
CA ALA A 438 -21.50 5.08 18.57
C ALA A 438 -20.70 6.19 17.87
N LEU A 439 -19.62 5.83 17.15
CA LEU A 439 -18.86 6.79 16.33
C LEU A 439 -19.74 7.34 15.19
N VAL A 440 -20.47 6.47 14.48
CA VAL A 440 -21.35 6.87 13.37
C VAL A 440 -22.51 7.75 13.83
N GLU A 441 -23.08 7.52 15.01
CA GLU A 441 -24.13 8.39 15.58
C GLU A 441 -23.63 9.83 15.77
N TYR A 442 -22.44 10.00 16.35
CA TYR A 442 -21.82 11.30 16.55
C TYR A 442 -21.40 11.95 15.23
N LEU A 443 -20.82 11.19 14.30
CA LEU A 443 -20.47 11.68 12.96
C LEU A 443 -21.71 12.17 12.19
N ASN A 444 -22.83 11.43 12.28
CA ASN A 444 -24.08 11.83 11.63
C ASN A 444 -24.61 13.14 12.20
N GLY A 445 -24.59 13.32 13.53
CA GLY A 445 -24.94 14.60 14.17
C GLY A 445 -24.06 15.76 13.68
N LEU A 446 -22.75 15.53 13.57
CA LEU A 446 -21.82 16.52 13.02
C LEU A 446 -22.12 16.86 11.54
N VAL A 447 -22.38 15.85 10.70
CA VAL A 447 -22.69 16.06 9.27
C VAL A 447 -24.05 16.75 9.07
N THR A 448 -25.04 16.47 9.91
CA THR A 448 -26.30 17.26 9.93
C THR A 448 -26.01 18.74 10.19
N LEU A 449 -25.22 19.07 11.21
CA LEU A 449 -24.82 20.46 11.47
C LEU A 449 -24.01 21.08 10.31
N MET A 450 -23.16 20.29 9.62
CA MET A 450 -22.44 20.77 8.43
C MET A 450 -23.38 21.12 7.28
N MET A 451 -24.47 20.34 7.08
CA MET A 451 -25.49 20.60 6.06
C MET A 451 -26.36 21.82 6.39
N GLU A 452 -26.52 22.14 7.67
CA GLU A 452 -27.27 23.31 8.15
C GLU A 452 -26.45 24.63 8.16
N LEU A 453 -25.16 24.58 7.81
CA LEU A 453 -24.32 25.77 7.75
C LEU A 453 -24.84 26.79 6.71
N PRO A 454 -24.75 28.10 6.98
CA PRO A 454 -25.09 29.14 6.00
C PRO A 454 -24.22 29.14 4.73
N ASP A 455 -23.08 28.45 4.73
CA ASP A 455 -22.20 28.36 3.57
C ASP A 455 -22.72 27.35 2.54
N GLN A 456 -23.26 27.88 1.44
CA GLN A 456 -23.84 27.08 0.36
C GLN A 456 -22.82 26.14 -0.31
N THR A 457 -21.51 26.41 -0.21
CA THR A 457 -20.45 25.56 -0.79
C THR A 457 -20.31 24.27 -0.02
N VAL A 458 -20.36 24.34 1.32
CA VAL A 458 -20.33 23.15 2.19
C VAL A 458 -21.61 22.33 1.97
N ALA A 459 -22.77 22.99 2.03
CA ALA A 459 -24.06 22.33 1.83
C ALA A 459 -24.16 21.65 0.45
N ALA A 460 -23.69 22.30 -0.64
CA ALA A 460 -23.74 21.72 -1.99
C ALA A 460 -22.79 20.52 -2.22
N ARG A 461 -21.70 20.42 -1.45
CA ARG A 461 -20.81 19.25 -1.48
C ARG A 461 -21.41 18.08 -0.69
N LEU A 462 -22.03 18.38 0.44
CA LEU A 462 -22.65 17.37 1.30
C LEU A 462 -24.04 16.93 0.84
N SER A 463 -24.77 17.72 0.04
CA SER A 463 -26.12 17.37 -0.45
C SER A 463 -26.16 16.12 -1.34
N GLN A 464 -25.00 15.62 -1.79
CA GLN A 464 -24.85 14.39 -2.55
C GLN A 464 -24.60 13.15 -1.67
N VAL A 465 -24.40 13.34 -0.35
CA VAL A 465 -24.24 12.24 0.61
C VAL A 465 -25.54 11.45 0.69
N SER A 466 -25.47 10.17 0.37
CA SER A 466 -26.59 9.23 0.45
C SER A 466 -26.28 7.96 1.25
N ALA A 467 -25.00 7.68 1.53
CA ALA A 467 -24.60 6.61 2.44
C ALA A 467 -23.26 6.88 3.15
N LEU A 468 -22.88 5.92 3.98
CA LEU A 468 -21.59 5.78 4.66
C LEU A 468 -20.86 4.55 4.10
N SER A 469 -19.53 4.60 4.07
CA SER A 469 -18.71 3.41 3.81
C SER A 469 -18.68 2.45 5.01
N ASP A 470 -18.18 1.24 4.79
CA ASP A 470 -17.59 0.46 5.89
C ASP A 470 -16.44 1.24 6.55
N ALA A 471 -16.18 1.00 7.83
CA ALA A 471 -15.11 1.66 8.56
C ALA A 471 -13.76 0.97 8.30
N GLN A 472 -12.79 1.73 7.80
CA GLN A 472 -11.39 1.29 7.71
C GLN A 472 -10.73 1.48 9.07
N ILE A 473 -10.29 0.40 9.69
CA ILE A 473 -9.49 0.41 10.92
C ILE A 473 -8.03 0.23 10.51
N ALA A 474 -7.20 1.21 10.84
CA ALA A 474 -5.81 1.30 10.43
C ALA A 474 -4.85 1.30 11.63
N VAL A 475 -3.76 0.55 11.52
CA VAL A 475 -2.64 0.53 12.46
C VAL A 475 -1.32 0.63 11.72
N PHE A 476 -0.57 1.69 12.00
CA PHE A 476 0.81 1.80 11.55
C PHE A 476 1.68 1.31 12.70
N PRO A 477 2.38 0.17 12.56
CA PRO A 477 3.22 -0.34 13.65
C PRO A 477 4.36 0.63 14.00
N GLY A 478 4.87 1.39 13.02
CA GLY A 478 6.08 2.18 13.19
C GLY A 478 7.33 1.31 13.24
N ASP A 479 8.38 1.80 13.90
CA ASP A 479 9.71 1.18 13.97
C ASP A 479 9.79 -0.11 14.80
N VAL A 480 8.70 -0.50 15.47
CA VAL A 480 8.62 -1.82 16.13
C VAL A 480 8.41 -2.98 15.14
N ALA A 481 8.04 -2.70 13.89
CA ALA A 481 7.99 -3.68 12.80
C ALA A 481 9.11 -3.46 11.80
N LYS A 482 9.58 -4.55 11.15
CA LYS A 482 10.62 -4.48 10.11
C LYS A 482 10.15 -3.72 8.85
N ASP A 483 8.84 -3.73 8.59
CA ASP A 483 8.20 -3.06 7.47
C ASP A 483 7.13 -2.10 8.04
N SER A 484 7.38 -0.79 7.98
CA SER A 484 6.36 0.22 8.34
C SER A 484 5.60 0.69 7.10
N PRO A 485 4.31 0.34 6.93
CA PRO A 485 3.48 0.93 5.89
C PRO A 485 3.44 2.47 6.01
N ARG A 486 3.26 3.15 4.88
CA ARG A 486 3.11 4.61 4.79
C ARG A 486 1.97 4.94 3.83
N TYR A 487 1.17 5.95 4.16
CA TYR A 487 0.34 6.63 3.16
C TYR A 487 1.11 7.85 2.69
N ILE A 488 1.69 7.74 1.49
CA ILE A 488 2.32 8.86 0.78
C ILE A 488 1.26 9.91 0.37
N ARG A 489 1.70 11.05 -0.16
CA ARG A 489 0.79 12.09 -0.69
C ARG A 489 -0.22 11.51 -1.68
N HIS A 490 -1.50 11.70 -1.38
CA HIS A 490 -2.64 11.27 -2.19
C HIS A 490 -3.85 12.19 -1.98
N VAL A 491 -4.92 11.92 -2.72
CA VAL A 491 -6.26 12.51 -2.59
C VAL A 491 -7.25 11.36 -2.52
N ASP A 492 -8.25 11.44 -1.64
CA ASP A 492 -9.17 10.31 -1.40
C ASP A 492 -10.15 10.03 -2.55
N ASN A 493 -10.46 11.06 -3.34
CA ASN A 493 -11.28 11.03 -4.55
C ASN A 493 -10.63 11.93 -5.62
N GLU A 494 -9.46 11.51 -6.11
CA GLU A 494 -8.60 12.32 -6.99
C GLU A 494 -9.25 12.70 -8.32
N ASP A 495 -9.98 11.76 -8.95
CA ASP A 495 -10.65 11.97 -10.24
C ASP A 495 -12.11 12.45 -10.10
N GLY A 496 -12.61 12.56 -8.87
CA GLY A 496 -13.98 12.93 -8.54
C GLY A 496 -15.02 11.82 -8.75
N ARG A 497 -14.61 10.60 -9.15
CA ARG A 497 -15.53 9.55 -9.61
C ARG A 497 -15.89 8.53 -8.54
N ASN A 498 -15.03 8.30 -7.54
CA ASN A 498 -15.22 7.20 -6.58
C ASN A 498 -16.33 7.40 -5.53
N GLY A 499 -17.13 8.46 -5.68
CA GLY A 499 -18.28 8.77 -4.85
C GLY A 499 -17.97 9.27 -3.44
N ARG A 500 -16.70 9.31 -2.98
CA ARG A 500 -16.34 9.86 -1.65
C ARG A 500 -16.43 11.37 -1.64
N LEU A 501 -17.09 11.92 -0.62
CA LEU A 501 -17.39 13.35 -0.48
C LEU A 501 -16.73 13.95 0.76
N LEU A 502 -16.82 13.27 1.90
CA LEU A 502 -16.23 13.70 3.17
C LEU A 502 -15.52 12.52 3.82
N THR A 503 -14.25 12.69 4.16
CA THR A 503 -13.43 11.76 4.91
C THR A 503 -13.45 12.13 6.39
N CYS A 504 -13.77 11.17 7.25
CA CYS A 504 -13.78 11.32 8.71
C CYS A 504 -12.79 10.34 9.33
N THR A 505 -11.63 10.83 9.80
CA THR A 505 -10.60 10.02 10.46
C THR A 505 -10.60 10.27 11.96
N PHE A 506 -10.90 9.26 12.76
CA PHE A 506 -10.92 9.29 14.22
C PHE A 506 -9.68 8.58 14.80
N TYR A 507 -9.00 9.20 15.75
CA TYR A 507 -7.73 8.74 16.29
C TYR A 507 -7.85 8.15 17.71
N LEU A 508 -7.04 7.11 17.96
CA LEU A 508 -7.16 6.25 19.14
C LEU A 508 -5.88 6.18 19.99
N ASN A 509 -4.95 7.13 19.83
CA ASN A 509 -3.59 7.02 20.38
C ASN A 509 -3.39 7.84 21.65
N ARG A 510 -3.47 7.18 22.81
CA ARG A 510 -3.26 7.82 24.11
C ARG A 510 -1.81 8.26 24.28
N ASP A 511 -1.62 9.38 24.96
CA ASP A 511 -0.30 9.93 25.33
C ASP A 511 0.65 10.08 24.12
N TRP A 512 0.11 10.46 22.96
CA TRP A 512 0.88 10.68 21.74
C TRP A 512 1.80 11.88 21.88
N ASN A 513 3.06 11.72 21.49
CA ASN A 513 4.01 12.83 21.37
C ASN A 513 4.41 12.94 19.90
N ALA A 514 3.89 13.94 19.18
CA ALA A 514 4.15 14.07 17.74
C ALA A 514 5.65 14.25 17.41
N GLU A 515 6.40 14.98 18.25
CA GLU A 515 7.85 15.19 18.03
C GLU A 515 8.65 13.88 18.11
N ALA A 516 8.29 12.99 19.03
CA ALA A 516 8.98 11.71 19.23
C ALA A 516 8.41 10.57 18.36
N SER A 517 7.09 10.50 18.22
CA SER A 517 6.36 9.39 17.60
C SER A 517 6.05 9.60 16.11
N GLY A 518 6.10 10.84 15.62
CA GLY A 518 5.66 11.19 14.27
C GLY A 518 4.18 10.87 14.03
N GLY A 519 3.88 10.24 12.90
CA GLY A 519 2.54 9.73 12.57
C GLY A 519 1.48 10.79 12.26
N GLU A 520 1.85 12.07 12.11
CA GLU A 520 0.90 13.14 11.85
C GLU A 520 0.21 12.99 10.48
N LEU A 521 -1.07 13.34 10.41
CA LEU A 521 -1.75 13.57 9.14
C LEU A 521 -1.32 14.94 8.62
N ARG A 522 -0.49 14.95 7.59
CA ARG A 522 0.01 16.16 6.93
C ARG A 522 -0.93 16.53 5.80
N LEU A 523 -1.54 17.70 5.90
CA LEU A 523 -2.39 18.30 4.86
C LEU A 523 -1.56 19.29 4.03
N PHE A 524 -1.80 19.36 2.72
CA PHE A 524 -1.15 20.31 1.81
C PHE A 524 -2.10 21.43 1.37
N GLU A 525 -1.54 22.55 0.96
CA GLU A 525 -2.27 23.55 0.15
C GLU A 525 -2.50 22.96 -1.27
N GLN A 526 -3.40 23.55 -2.06
CA GLN A 526 -3.80 23.02 -3.38
C GLN A 526 -2.67 22.88 -4.41
N ASP A 527 -1.51 23.52 -4.20
CA ASP A 527 -0.32 23.32 -5.04
C ASP A 527 0.39 21.97 -4.79
N GLN A 528 -0.09 21.18 -3.82
CA GLN A 528 0.47 19.89 -3.40
C GLN A 528 1.93 19.94 -2.98
N ARG A 529 2.46 21.13 -2.65
CA ARG A 529 3.87 21.38 -2.30
C ARG A 529 4.01 21.98 -0.92
N ARG A 530 3.25 23.04 -0.64
CA ARG A 530 3.26 23.69 0.68
C ARG A 530 2.44 22.89 1.67
N VAL A 531 3.05 22.53 2.79
CA VAL A 531 2.33 22.01 3.95
C VAL A 531 1.34 23.06 4.43
N LYS A 532 0.09 22.65 4.62
CA LYS A 532 -0.97 23.49 5.20
C LYS A 532 -0.94 23.38 6.72
N THR A 533 -0.96 22.15 7.23
CA THR A 533 -0.85 21.84 8.66
C THR A 533 -0.52 20.35 8.86
N ASP A 534 0.08 20.02 9.99
CA ASP A 534 0.27 18.65 10.46
C ASP A 534 -0.65 18.42 11.67
N VAL A 535 -1.51 17.39 11.60
CA VAL A 535 -2.45 17.04 12.67
C VAL A 535 -1.97 15.78 13.38
N ALA A 536 -1.57 15.92 14.64
CA ALA A 536 -1.13 14.80 15.46
C ALA A 536 -2.29 13.82 15.73
N PRO A 537 -2.06 12.49 15.65
CA PRO A 537 -3.11 11.47 15.74
C PRO A 537 -3.49 11.15 17.20
N GLU A 538 -3.79 12.17 18.01
CA GLU A 538 -4.10 12.05 19.44
C GLU A 538 -5.41 11.29 19.72
N PHE A 539 -5.50 10.60 20.86
CA PHE A 539 -6.71 9.91 21.30
C PHE A 539 -7.93 10.84 21.34
N ASN A 540 -9.05 10.35 20.82
CA ASN A 540 -10.35 11.06 20.80
C ASN A 540 -10.35 12.35 19.95
N ARG A 541 -9.35 12.52 19.07
CA ARG A 541 -9.35 13.53 18.00
C ARG A 541 -10.05 13.00 16.75
N LEU A 542 -11.01 13.75 16.25
CA LEU A 542 -11.58 13.61 14.91
C LEU A 542 -10.96 14.63 13.96
N VAL A 543 -10.65 14.21 12.74
CA VAL A 543 -10.36 15.09 11.61
C VAL A 543 -11.37 14.80 10.51
N CYS A 544 -12.08 15.83 10.06
CA CYS A 544 -12.95 15.74 8.89
C CYS A 544 -12.41 16.64 7.79
N PHE A 545 -12.35 16.13 6.56
CA PHE A 545 -11.95 16.89 5.38
C PHE A 545 -12.67 16.39 4.14
N PHE A 546 -12.88 17.26 3.15
CA PHE A 546 -13.49 16.83 1.90
C PHE A 546 -12.56 15.92 1.10
N SER A 547 -13.11 14.84 0.55
CA SER A 547 -12.30 13.76 -0.06
C SER A 547 -11.69 14.13 -1.42
N ASP A 548 -12.16 15.20 -2.06
CA ASP A 548 -11.69 15.65 -3.38
C ASP A 548 -10.31 16.36 -3.33
N SER A 549 -9.83 16.78 -4.51
CA SER A 549 -8.52 17.42 -4.71
C SER A 549 -8.30 18.75 -3.96
N SER A 550 -9.28 19.24 -3.23
CA SER A 550 -9.10 20.36 -2.29
C SER A 550 -8.27 20.01 -1.05
N VAL A 551 -8.12 18.73 -0.69
CA VAL A 551 -7.31 18.28 0.46
C VAL A 551 -6.35 17.14 0.10
N PRO A 552 -5.23 17.45 -0.61
CA PRO A 552 -4.12 16.52 -0.76
C PRO A 552 -3.46 16.30 0.60
N HIS A 553 -3.16 15.05 0.95
CA HIS A 553 -2.66 14.71 2.29
C HIS A 553 -1.81 13.43 2.31
N GLU A 554 -1.10 13.22 3.41
CA GLU A 554 -0.27 12.04 3.68
C GLU A 554 -0.20 11.72 5.17
N VAL A 555 0.19 10.50 5.52
CA VAL A 555 0.49 10.12 6.91
C VAL A 555 2.00 10.09 7.07
N ARG A 556 2.54 10.97 7.92
CA ARG A 556 3.97 10.99 8.25
C ARG A 556 4.40 9.66 8.86
N ARG A 557 5.69 9.34 8.72
CA ARG A 557 6.30 8.13 9.27
C ARG A 557 6.00 8.02 10.76
N THR A 558 5.40 6.90 11.16
CA THR A 558 5.20 6.55 12.57
C THR A 558 6.50 5.92 13.11
N LYS A 559 6.91 6.28 14.33
CA LYS A 559 8.21 5.92 14.90
C LYS A 559 8.11 4.95 16.07
N ASP A 560 8.16 5.45 17.31
CA ASP A 560 8.41 4.66 18.53
C ASP A 560 7.28 3.69 18.96
N ARG A 561 6.08 3.75 18.35
CA ARG A 561 4.88 3.04 18.79
C ARG A 561 3.82 2.89 17.69
N GLU A 562 2.85 2.02 17.92
CA GLU A 562 1.70 1.83 17.03
C GLU A 562 0.78 3.07 16.96
N ARG A 563 0.38 3.46 15.75
CA ARG A 563 -0.64 4.50 15.46
C ARG A 563 -1.93 3.87 14.97
N HIS A 564 -2.96 3.89 15.79
CA HIS A 564 -4.33 3.42 15.55
C HIS A 564 -5.24 4.55 15.05
N ALA A 565 -6.04 4.28 14.03
CA ALA A 565 -7.06 5.19 13.48
C ALA A 565 -8.27 4.41 12.96
N VAL A 566 -9.42 5.08 12.86
CA VAL A 566 -10.63 4.59 12.21
C VAL A 566 -11.10 5.65 11.21
N THR A 567 -11.16 5.30 9.92
CA THR A 567 -11.60 6.18 8.84
C THR A 567 -12.93 5.70 8.27
N ILE A 568 -13.87 6.62 8.15
CA ILE A 568 -15.18 6.41 7.53
C ILE A 568 -15.37 7.51 6.48
N TRP A 569 -15.91 7.15 5.30
CA TRP A 569 -16.24 8.11 4.25
C TRP A 569 -17.76 8.26 4.15
N TYR A 570 -18.22 9.51 4.08
CA TYR A 570 -19.56 9.80 3.56
C TYR A 570 -19.49 9.84 2.04
N ILE A 571 -20.43 9.12 1.41
CA ILE A 571 -20.40 8.81 -0.01
C ILE A 571 -21.71 9.20 -0.69
N ASN A 572 -21.63 9.59 -1.96
CA ASN A 572 -22.73 9.40 -2.88
C ASN A 572 -22.77 7.91 -3.23
N GLN A 573 -23.74 7.18 -2.69
CA GLN A 573 -23.86 5.72 -2.87
C GLN A 573 -24.03 5.33 -4.34
N GLU A 574 -24.74 6.12 -5.14
CA GLU A 574 -24.93 5.83 -6.58
C GLU A 574 -23.61 5.98 -7.31
N LEU A 575 -22.87 7.08 -7.13
CA LEU A 575 -21.55 7.25 -7.75
C LEU A 575 -20.50 6.27 -7.20
N HIS A 576 -20.57 5.93 -5.92
CA HIS A 576 -19.65 4.96 -5.31
C HIS A 576 -19.90 3.56 -5.87
N LEU A 577 -21.16 3.12 -5.91
CA LEU A 577 -21.54 1.88 -6.57
C LEU A 577 -21.23 1.92 -8.06
N LEU A 578 -21.53 3.00 -8.79
CA LEU A 578 -21.19 3.14 -10.21
C LEU A 578 -19.69 3.27 -10.48
N TYR A 579 -18.85 3.65 -9.52
CA TYR A 579 -17.41 3.58 -9.68
C TYR A 579 -16.96 2.12 -9.60
N HIS A 580 -17.30 1.46 -8.49
CA HIS A 580 -17.02 0.05 -8.28
C HIS A 580 -17.72 -0.86 -9.32
N ALA A 581 -18.83 -0.40 -9.92
CA ALA A 581 -19.62 -1.13 -10.91
C ALA A 581 -19.43 -0.64 -12.36
N ALA A 582 -18.80 0.50 -12.63
CA ALA A 582 -18.22 0.78 -13.96
C ALA A 582 -16.85 0.11 -14.09
N ASP A 583 -16.19 -0.12 -12.96
CA ASP A 583 -15.15 -1.14 -12.84
C ASP A 583 -15.72 -2.57 -12.98
N GLU A 584 -17.05 -2.82 -12.96
CA GLU A 584 -17.70 -4.13 -13.27
C GLU A 584 -18.39 -4.18 -14.67
N GLU A 585 -18.98 -3.09 -15.17
CA GLU A 585 -19.64 -3.00 -16.50
C GLU A 585 -18.67 -2.59 -17.63
N GLY A 586 -17.47 -2.13 -17.27
CA GLY A 586 -16.32 -2.00 -18.16
C GLY A 586 -15.47 -3.28 -18.26
N GLN A 587 -15.85 -4.35 -17.55
CA GLN A 587 -15.32 -5.71 -17.65
C GLN A 587 -16.19 -6.58 -18.57
#